data_AF-A0A368S6S6-F1
#
_entry.id   AF-A0A368S6S6-F1
#
_cell.length_a   1.000
_cell.length_b   1.000
_cell.length_c   1.000
_cell.angle_alpha   90.00
_cell.angle_beta   90.00
_cell.angle_gamma   90.00
#
_symmetry.space_group_name_H-M   'P 1'
#
loop_
_entity.id
_entity.type
_entity.pdbx_description
1 polymer ?
#
loop_
_entity_poly.entity_id
_entity_poly.type
_entity_poly.pdbx_seq_one_letter_code
_entity_poly.pdbx_strand_id
1 'polypeptide(L)'
;MLANKFVVLRAANKFVVIIGATGTGKTKLSIDVAKVIGGEVINADRMQIFAGLDITTNKLSIHDQCGIPQDLIGVVPATTRDFPVSFFRSLATATTNSILRRNLMPVIVGGSNSLIHGLHVDYFDSSLANPFALANYWPSLRFQCCFLRIHANELVFNEYLNHRVDDMVDAGLVKELKDYFDASSKLGWARPTVSKS
;
A
#
# COMPACT_ATOMS: atom_id res chain seq x y z
N MET A 1 -30.74 -28.36 15.15
CA MET A 1 -30.19 -27.74 13.92
C MET A 1 -30.21 -26.23 14.12
N LEU A 2 -29.19 -25.69 14.80
CA LEU A 2 -29.07 -24.25 15.03
C LEU A 2 -28.46 -23.65 13.77
N ALA A 3 -29.29 -23.03 12.94
CA ALA A 3 -28.81 -22.23 11.82
C ALA A 3 -27.98 -21.07 12.39
N ASN A 4 -26.66 -21.10 12.16
CA ASN A 4 -25.78 -19.95 12.32
C ASN A 4 -26.31 -18.84 11.41
N LYS A 5 -27.20 -18.01 11.95
CA LYS A 5 -27.51 -16.70 11.38
C LYS A 5 -26.26 -15.86 11.57
N PHE A 6 -25.34 -15.94 10.60
CA PHE A 6 -24.44 -14.83 10.34
C PHE A 6 -25.33 -13.63 10.04
N VAL A 7 -25.53 -12.79 11.05
CA VAL A 7 -26.13 -11.48 10.88
C VAL A 7 -25.19 -10.74 9.93
N VAL A 8 -25.56 -10.63 8.66
CA VAL A 8 -24.92 -9.70 7.73
C VAL A 8 -25.27 -8.31 8.23
N LEU A 9 -24.47 -7.82 9.19
CA LEU A 9 -24.52 -6.43 9.63
C LEU A 9 -24.26 -5.58 8.39
N ARG A 10 -25.22 -4.74 8.00
CA ARG A 10 -25.02 -3.73 6.96
C ARG A 10 -23.74 -2.95 7.30
N ALA A 11 -22.73 -3.06 6.43
CA ALA A 11 -21.41 -2.51 6.61
C ALA A 11 -21.42 -1.00 6.35
N ALA A 12 -21.99 -0.21 7.26
CA ALA A 12 -21.72 1.21 7.26
C ALA A 12 -20.29 1.40 7.79
N ASN A 13 -19.33 1.60 6.89
CA ASN A 13 -17.96 2.07 7.15
C ASN A 13 -17.04 1.12 7.95
N LYS A 14 -17.03 -0.19 7.66
CA LYS A 14 -16.08 -1.17 8.24
C LYS A 14 -14.92 -1.47 7.30
N PHE A 15 -13.70 -1.50 7.83
CA PHE A 15 -12.46 -1.64 7.07
C PHE A 15 -11.56 -2.68 7.73
N VAL A 16 -10.86 -3.46 6.92
CA VAL A 16 -9.71 -4.23 7.37
C VAL A 16 -8.44 -3.50 6.93
N VAL A 17 -7.48 -3.34 7.83
CA VAL A 17 -6.23 -2.63 7.55
C VAL A 17 -5.06 -3.55 7.91
N ILE A 18 -4.28 -3.94 6.91
CA ILE A 18 -3.15 -4.88 7.06
C ILE A 18 -1.84 -4.09 6.95
N ILE A 19 -1.07 -4.07 8.04
CA ILE A 19 0.16 -3.29 8.19
C ILE A 19 1.33 -4.16 8.61
N GLY A 20 2.55 -3.68 8.39
CA GLY A 20 3.78 -4.41 8.71
C GLY A 20 4.93 -4.06 7.76
N ALA A 21 6.14 -4.50 8.09
CA ALA A 21 7.33 -4.22 7.29
C ALA A 21 7.23 -4.81 5.87
N THR A 22 7.96 -4.24 4.92
CA THR A 22 8.05 -4.78 3.56
C THR A 22 8.59 -6.21 3.60
N GLY A 23 8.02 -7.14 2.84
CA GLY A 23 8.45 -8.54 2.85
C GLY A 23 7.74 -9.44 3.86
N THR A 24 6.92 -8.91 4.79
CA THR A 24 6.21 -9.76 5.77
C THR A 24 4.97 -10.48 5.21
N GLY A 25 4.79 -10.58 3.89
CA GLY A 25 3.65 -11.29 3.29
C GLY A 25 2.28 -10.59 3.33
N LYS A 26 2.24 -9.27 3.60
CA LYS A 26 0.99 -8.49 3.70
C LYS A 26 0.05 -8.65 2.50
N THR A 27 0.60 -8.56 1.29
CA THR A 27 -0.17 -8.62 0.06
C THR A 27 -0.84 -9.98 -0.14
N LYS A 28 -0.15 -11.07 0.24
CA LYS A 28 -0.75 -12.41 0.21
C LYS A 28 -1.91 -12.50 1.20
N LEU A 29 -1.68 -12.04 2.44
CA LEU A 29 -2.73 -12.02 3.46
C LEU A 29 -3.93 -11.16 3.03
N SER A 30 -3.71 -10.01 2.39
CA SER A 30 -4.81 -9.14 1.96
C SER A 30 -5.70 -9.79 0.91
N ILE A 31 -5.13 -10.58 -0.01
CA ILE A 31 -5.88 -11.35 -1.00
C ILE A 31 -6.72 -12.43 -0.32
N ASP A 32 -6.11 -13.20 0.59
CA ASP A 32 -6.81 -14.28 1.28
C ASP A 32 -7.95 -13.75 2.15
N VAL A 33 -7.71 -12.64 2.86
CA VAL A 33 -8.73 -11.93 3.64
C VAL A 33 -9.84 -11.41 2.73
N ALA A 34 -9.52 -10.73 1.62
CA ALA A 34 -10.50 -10.20 0.68
C ALA A 34 -11.41 -11.30 0.10
N LYS A 35 -10.85 -12.47 -0.25
CA LYS A 35 -11.63 -13.64 -0.70
C LYS A 35 -12.65 -14.10 0.33
N VAL A 36 -12.24 -14.21 1.59
CA VAL A 36 -13.08 -14.72 2.69
C VAL A 36 -14.21 -13.75 3.03
N ILE A 37 -13.92 -12.45 3.01
CA ILE A 37 -14.88 -11.43 3.50
C ILE A 37 -15.68 -10.75 2.40
N GLY A 38 -15.46 -11.09 1.13
CA GLY A 38 -16.09 -10.42 -0.02
C GLY A 38 -15.61 -8.97 -0.15
N GLY A 39 -14.30 -8.79 -0.21
CA GLY A 39 -13.65 -7.48 -0.23
C GLY A 39 -12.80 -7.20 -1.46
N GLU A 40 -12.33 -5.97 -1.54
CA GLU A 40 -11.35 -5.51 -2.53
C GLU A 40 -10.19 -4.83 -1.85
N VAL A 41 -9.01 -4.96 -2.44
CA VAL A 41 -7.76 -4.49 -1.83
C VAL A 41 -7.44 -3.09 -2.32
N ILE A 42 -7.08 -2.19 -1.41
CA ILE A 42 -6.57 -0.86 -1.72
C ILE A 42 -5.11 -0.78 -1.27
N ASN A 43 -4.20 -0.53 -2.21
CA ASN A 43 -2.79 -0.34 -1.92
C ASN A 43 -2.54 0.99 -1.18
N ALA A 44 -1.77 0.90 -0.10
CA ALA A 44 -1.27 2.01 0.70
C ALA A 44 0.26 1.94 0.85
N ASP A 45 0.97 1.38 -0.12
CA ASP A 45 2.41 1.53 -0.31
C ASP A 45 2.69 2.65 -1.32
N ARG A 46 3.37 3.71 -0.86
CA ARG A 46 3.66 4.91 -1.64
C ARG A 46 4.37 4.61 -2.94
N MET A 47 5.34 3.69 -2.94
CA MET A 47 6.13 3.42 -4.13
C MET A 47 5.33 2.64 -5.17
N GLN A 48 4.42 1.77 -4.73
CA GLN A 48 3.58 0.97 -5.63
C GLN A 48 2.46 1.77 -6.31
N ILE A 49 2.15 2.98 -5.83
CA ILE A 49 1.16 3.86 -6.44
C ILE A 49 1.63 4.38 -7.82
N PHE A 50 2.94 4.53 -8.01
CA PHE A 50 3.51 5.05 -9.26
C PHE A 50 3.59 3.97 -10.35
N ALA A 51 3.38 4.36 -11.60
CA ALA A 51 3.47 3.49 -12.76
C ALA A 51 4.93 3.08 -13.05
N GLY A 52 5.13 1.85 -13.54
CA GLY A 52 6.45 1.29 -13.83
C GLY A 52 7.27 0.97 -12.58
N LEU A 53 8.51 0.51 -12.76
CA LEU A 53 9.34 0.01 -11.65
C LEU A 53 8.65 -1.14 -10.89
N ASP A 54 7.98 -2.04 -11.60
CA ASP A 54 7.14 -3.07 -10.99
C ASP A 54 7.95 -4.08 -10.19
N ILE A 55 9.16 -4.43 -10.67
CA ILE A 55 10.09 -5.31 -9.95
C ILE A 55 10.65 -4.57 -8.74
N THR A 56 11.22 -3.39 -8.95
CA THR A 56 11.86 -2.56 -7.92
C THR A 56 10.91 -2.24 -6.78
N THR A 57 9.66 -1.92 -7.09
CA THR A 57 8.62 -1.59 -6.09
C THR A 57 7.86 -2.83 -5.61
N ASN A 58 8.24 -4.02 -6.08
CA ASN A 58 7.67 -5.31 -5.70
C ASN A 58 6.14 -5.33 -5.83
N LYS A 59 5.63 -4.83 -6.95
CA LYS A 59 4.22 -4.93 -7.26
C LYS A 59 3.87 -6.38 -7.53
N LEU A 60 2.69 -6.76 -7.09
CA LEU A 60 2.20 -8.11 -7.33
C LEU A 60 1.80 -8.26 -8.80
N SER A 61 2.25 -9.33 -9.44
CA SER A 61 1.85 -9.66 -10.80
C SER A 61 0.33 -9.89 -10.87
N ILE A 62 -0.28 -9.65 -12.03
CA ILE A 62 -1.72 -9.87 -12.24
C ILE A 62 -2.10 -11.34 -11.98
N HIS A 63 -1.21 -12.28 -12.31
CA HIS A 63 -1.40 -13.71 -12.05
C HIS A 63 -1.54 -13.99 -10.54
N ASP A 64 -0.70 -13.36 -9.72
CA ASP A 64 -0.66 -13.63 -8.29
C ASP A 64 -1.76 -12.88 -7.51
N GLN A 65 -2.51 -11.98 -8.16
CA GLN A 65 -3.70 -11.34 -7.59
C GLN A 65 -4.86 -12.33 -7.40
N CYS A 66 -4.80 -13.52 -8.03
CA CYS A 66 -5.82 -14.58 -7.91
C CYS A 66 -7.27 -14.10 -8.12
N GLY A 67 -7.47 -13.15 -9.04
CA GLY A 67 -8.79 -12.58 -9.35
C GLY A 67 -9.32 -11.56 -8.34
N ILE A 68 -8.54 -11.15 -7.34
CA ILE A 68 -8.91 -10.08 -6.40
C ILE A 68 -8.37 -8.74 -6.91
N PRO A 69 -9.25 -7.78 -7.26
CA PRO A 69 -8.82 -6.45 -7.67
C PRO A 69 -7.97 -5.77 -6.60
N GLN A 70 -6.87 -5.14 -7.04
CA GLN A 70 -6.05 -4.27 -6.22
C GLN A 70 -6.05 -2.86 -6.80
N ASP A 71 -6.71 -1.95 -6.10
CA ASP A 71 -6.76 -0.54 -6.46
C ASP A 71 -5.50 0.21 -6.01
N LEU A 72 -5.25 1.35 -6.67
CA LEU A 72 -4.14 2.28 -6.37
C LEU A 72 -2.74 1.67 -6.53
N ILE A 73 -2.58 0.78 -7.50
CA ILE A 73 -1.28 0.29 -7.97
C ILE A 73 -1.02 0.87 -9.36
N GLY A 74 0.10 1.55 -9.55
CA GLY A 74 0.49 2.10 -10.85
C GLY A 74 -0.43 3.19 -11.41
N VAL A 75 -1.27 3.81 -10.57
CA VAL A 75 -2.29 4.79 -11.00
C VAL A 75 -1.73 6.21 -11.17
N VAL A 76 -0.52 6.48 -10.67
CA VAL A 76 0.14 7.79 -10.79
C VAL A 76 1.27 7.71 -11.81
N PRO A 77 1.38 8.64 -12.77
CA PRO A 77 2.51 8.68 -13.70
C PRO A 77 3.85 8.72 -12.97
N ALA A 78 4.85 7.99 -13.47
CA ALA A 78 6.21 8.00 -12.91
C ALA A 78 6.87 9.41 -12.93
N THR A 79 6.38 10.31 -13.79
CA THR A 79 6.87 11.68 -13.92
C THR A 79 6.33 12.63 -12.84
N THR A 80 5.36 12.21 -12.04
CA THR A 80 4.80 13.00 -10.95
C THR A 80 5.83 13.17 -9.83
N ARG A 81 6.28 14.41 -9.60
CA ARG A 81 7.29 14.73 -8.57
C ARG A 81 6.72 14.77 -7.16
N ASP A 82 5.54 15.36 -7.01
CA ASP A 82 4.90 15.56 -5.72
C ASP A 82 3.68 14.66 -5.57
N PHE A 83 3.70 13.83 -4.53
CA PHE A 83 2.57 12.98 -4.15
C PHE A 83 2.26 13.20 -2.67
N PRO A 84 1.55 14.29 -2.30
CA PRO A 84 1.25 14.57 -0.91
C PRO A 84 0.23 13.57 -0.35
N VAL A 85 0.25 13.37 0.96
CA VAL A 85 -0.68 12.46 1.66
C VAL A 85 -2.14 12.87 1.44
N SER A 86 -2.42 14.17 1.29
CA SER A 86 -3.76 14.68 0.97
C SER A 86 -4.27 14.19 -0.38
N PHE A 87 -3.39 14.07 -1.38
CA PHE A 87 -3.76 13.56 -2.70
C PHE A 87 -4.09 12.07 -2.63
N PHE A 88 -3.28 11.27 -1.92
CA PHE A 88 -3.62 9.88 -1.61
C PHE A 88 -4.96 9.76 -0.87
N ARG A 89 -5.18 10.57 0.18
CA ARG A 89 -6.42 10.56 0.95
C ARG A 89 -7.64 10.75 0.06
N SER A 90 -7.57 11.67 -0.91
CA SER A 90 -8.64 11.91 -1.88
C SER A 90 -8.88 10.70 -2.79
N LEU A 91 -7.83 10.14 -3.39
CA LEU A 91 -7.92 8.95 -4.25
C LEU A 91 -8.49 7.75 -3.50
N ALA A 92 -7.91 7.41 -2.35
CA ALA A 92 -8.32 6.28 -1.53
C ALA A 92 -9.75 6.45 -0.97
N THR A 93 -10.17 7.68 -0.67
CA THR A 93 -11.58 7.96 -0.29
C THR A 93 -12.53 7.68 -1.46
N ALA A 94 -12.19 8.11 -2.67
CA ALA A 94 -13.02 7.86 -3.85
C ALA A 94 -13.14 6.35 -4.15
N THR A 95 -12.02 5.62 -4.12
CA THR A 95 -11.95 4.17 -4.29
C THR A 95 -12.79 3.45 -3.24
N THR A 96 -12.59 3.80 -1.98
CA THR A 96 -13.36 3.28 -0.84
C THR A 96 -14.87 3.46 -1.04
N ASN A 97 -15.30 4.66 -1.44
CA ASN A 97 -16.72 4.95 -1.70
C ASN A 97 -17.27 4.15 -2.88
N SER A 98 -16.45 3.80 -3.86
CA SER A 98 -16.84 2.91 -4.97
C SER A 98 -17.03 1.47 -4.51
N ILE A 99 -16.10 0.95 -3.69
CA ILE A 99 -16.17 -0.40 -3.10
C ILE A 99 -17.40 -0.54 -2.21
N LEU A 100 -17.61 0.40 -1.29
CA LEU A 100 -18.76 0.39 -0.38
C LEU A 100 -20.10 0.46 -1.13
N ARG A 101 -20.19 1.25 -2.22
CA ARG A 101 -21.40 1.32 -3.07
C ARG A 101 -21.76 0.00 -3.75
N ARG A 102 -20.77 -0.88 -3.94
CA ARG A 102 -20.95 -2.24 -4.48
C ARG A 102 -21.21 -3.27 -3.39
N ASN A 103 -21.41 -2.85 -2.13
CA ASN A 103 -21.56 -3.69 -0.96
C ASN A 103 -20.37 -4.63 -0.70
N LEU A 104 -19.17 -4.21 -1.10
CA LEU A 104 -17.91 -4.92 -0.85
C LEU A 104 -17.16 -4.29 0.32
N MET A 105 -16.26 -5.06 0.93
CA MET A 105 -15.46 -4.59 2.06
C MET A 105 -14.09 -4.04 1.63
N PRO A 106 -13.72 -2.80 1.99
CA PRO A 106 -12.38 -2.30 1.74
C PRO A 106 -11.33 -2.99 2.61
N VAL A 107 -10.29 -3.53 1.97
CA VAL A 107 -9.10 -4.10 2.61
C VAL A 107 -7.90 -3.23 2.27
N ILE A 108 -7.48 -2.38 3.21
CA ILE A 108 -6.31 -1.51 3.03
C ILE A 108 -5.04 -2.31 3.34
N VAL A 109 -4.05 -2.29 2.45
CA VAL A 109 -2.77 -2.99 2.67
C VAL A 109 -1.59 -2.11 2.29
N GLY A 110 -0.55 -2.05 3.12
CA GLY A 110 0.65 -1.28 2.77
C GLY A 110 1.65 -1.10 3.91
N GLY A 111 2.84 -0.61 3.56
CA GLY A 111 3.89 -0.25 4.51
C GLY A 111 4.00 1.24 4.80
N SER A 112 3.33 2.12 4.04
CA SER A 112 3.47 3.57 4.21
C SER A 112 2.51 4.08 5.30
N ASN A 113 2.99 4.08 6.54
CA ASN A 113 2.21 4.53 7.71
C ASN A 113 1.60 5.93 7.52
N SER A 114 2.29 6.86 6.85
CA SER A 114 1.76 8.20 6.57
C SER A 114 0.52 8.19 5.66
N LEU A 115 0.45 7.28 4.69
CA LEU A 115 -0.72 7.11 3.82
C LEU A 115 -1.88 6.46 4.57
N ILE A 116 -1.59 5.41 5.35
CA ILE A 116 -2.58 4.73 6.19
C ILE A 116 -3.17 5.72 7.20
N HIS A 117 -2.33 6.46 7.92
CA HIS A 117 -2.75 7.52 8.82
C HIS A 117 -3.61 8.56 8.09
N GLY A 118 -3.09 9.10 6.99
CA GLY A 118 -3.77 10.12 6.20
C GLY A 118 -5.12 9.70 5.64
N LEU A 119 -5.37 8.41 5.39
CA LEU A 119 -6.68 7.91 4.98
C LEU A 119 -7.67 7.85 6.15
N HIS A 120 -7.21 7.39 7.33
CA HIS A 120 -8.10 6.97 8.42
C HIS A 120 -8.44 8.05 9.43
N VAL A 121 -7.58 9.06 9.62
CA VAL A 121 -7.87 10.14 10.58
C VAL A 121 -9.07 10.98 10.14
N ASP A 122 -9.94 11.33 11.08
CA ASP A 122 -11.12 12.15 10.80
C ASP A 122 -10.73 13.52 10.26
N TYR A 123 -9.89 14.23 11.01
CA TYR A 123 -9.24 15.46 10.57
C TYR A 123 -7.79 15.20 10.15
N PHE A 124 -7.47 15.50 8.89
CA PHE A 124 -6.11 15.41 8.37
C PHE A 124 -5.48 16.82 8.34
N ASP A 125 -4.46 17.02 9.18
CA ASP A 125 -3.67 18.25 9.22
C ASP A 125 -2.43 18.10 8.33
N SER A 126 -2.43 18.81 7.19
CA SER A 126 -1.28 18.81 6.29
C SER A 126 -0.09 19.63 6.80
N SER A 127 -0.29 20.48 7.82
CA SER A 127 0.79 21.27 8.43
C SER A 127 1.58 20.48 9.47
N LEU A 128 1.02 19.37 9.97
CA LEU A 128 1.67 18.52 10.95
C LEU A 128 2.76 17.66 10.28
N ALA A 129 4.02 18.03 10.47
CA ALA A 129 5.16 17.41 9.81
C ALA A 129 5.30 15.90 10.10
N ASN A 130 5.11 15.47 11.36
CA ASN A 130 5.16 14.07 11.73
C ASN A 130 4.20 13.75 12.89
N PRO A 131 3.00 13.21 12.61
CA PRO A 131 2.06 12.82 13.66
C PRO A 131 2.59 11.68 14.55
N PHE A 132 3.55 10.88 14.07
CA PHE A 132 4.09 9.73 14.80
C PHE A 132 5.14 10.09 15.85
N ALA A 133 5.61 11.35 15.86
CA ALA A 133 6.55 11.84 16.88
C ALA A 133 5.85 12.33 18.17
N LEU A 134 4.51 12.43 18.15
CA LEU A 134 3.72 12.94 19.25
C LEU A 134 3.41 11.83 20.27
N ALA A 135 3.89 11.99 21.50
CA ALA A 135 3.83 10.95 22.54
C ALA A 135 2.40 10.52 22.96
N ASN A 136 1.37 11.33 22.68
CA ASN A 136 -0.03 11.07 23.06
C ASN A 136 -1.01 11.32 21.91
N TYR A 137 -0.63 10.95 20.70
CA TYR A 137 -1.47 11.18 19.53
C TYR A 137 -2.48 10.06 19.31
N TRP A 138 -3.76 10.37 19.59
CA TRP A 138 -4.91 9.47 19.43
C TRP A 138 -6.01 10.16 18.63
N PRO A 139 -5.92 10.15 17.29
CA PRO A 139 -6.91 10.81 16.46
C PRO A 139 -8.22 10.03 16.45
N SER A 140 -9.32 10.73 16.24
CA SER A 140 -10.58 10.10 15.84
C SER A 140 -10.43 9.51 14.44
N LEU A 141 -11.08 8.37 14.19
CA LEU A 141 -11.05 7.69 12.89
C LEU A 141 -12.36 7.92 12.12
N ARG A 142 -12.25 8.07 10.79
CA ARG A 142 -13.40 8.20 9.87
C ARG A 142 -14.22 6.91 9.76
N PHE A 143 -13.59 5.78 10.08
CA PHE A 143 -14.07 4.45 9.77
C PHE A 143 -13.87 3.51 10.96
N GLN A 144 -14.69 2.46 11.03
CA GLN A 144 -14.51 1.37 11.98
C GLN A 144 -13.47 0.39 11.42
N CYS A 145 -12.27 0.42 11.96
CA CYS A 145 -11.14 -0.34 11.44
C CYS A 145 -10.80 -1.55 12.31
N CYS A 146 -10.56 -2.69 11.67
CA CYS A 146 -9.84 -3.81 12.24
C CYS A 146 -8.40 -3.77 11.72
N PHE A 147 -7.44 -3.49 12.62
CA PHE A 147 -6.02 -3.45 12.27
C PHE A 147 -5.39 -4.83 12.49
N LEU A 148 -4.78 -5.38 11.44
CA LEU A 148 -3.98 -6.60 11.47
C LEU A 148 -2.53 -6.22 11.23
N ARG A 149 -1.71 -6.28 12.28
CA ARG A 149 -0.26 -6.03 12.17
C ARG A 149 0.47 -7.35 12.02
N ILE A 150 1.17 -7.50 10.91
CA ILE A 150 2.08 -8.64 10.71
C ILE A 150 3.42 -8.31 11.34
N HIS A 151 3.91 -9.23 12.17
CA HIS A 151 5.23 -9.19 12.77
C HIS A 151 5.99 -10.46 12.40
N ALA A 152 7.28 -10.32 12.13
CA ALA A 152 8.18 -11.43 11.84
C ALA A 152 9.35 -11.37 12.82
N ASN A 153 9.89 -12.55 13.16
CA ASN A 153 11.17 -12.61 13.88
C ASN A 153 12.27 -12.00 12.99
N GLU A 154 13.16 -11.20 13.58
CA GLU A 154 14.17 -10.43 12.84
C GLU A 154 15.10 -11.31 12.01
N LEU A 155 15.55 -12.45 12.53
CA LEU A 155 16.47 -13.34 11.81
C LEU A 155 15.82 -13.93 10.55
N VAL A 156 14.62 -14.48 10.71
CA VAL A 156 13.82 -15.04 9.60
C VAL A 156 13.46 -13.95 8.59
N PHE A 157 13.14 -12.76 9.08
CA PHE A 157 12.80 -11.61 8.25
C PHE A 157 13.98 -11.16 7.38
N ASN A 158 15.17 -11.05 7.96
CA ASN A 158 16.38 -10.63 7.25
C ASN A 158 16.81 -11.68 6.21
N GLU A 159 16.75 -12.96 6.55
CA GLU A 159 17.05 -14.04 5.60
C GLU A 159 16.09 -14.01 4.40
N TYR A 160 14.79 -13.84 4.65
CA TYR A 160 13.80 -13.71 3.59
C TYR A 160 14.02 -12.47 2.72
N LEU A 161 14.37 -11.32 3.33
CA LEU A 161 14.63 -10.09 2.57
C LEU A 161 15.84 -10.23 1.64
N ASN A 162 16.91 -10.90 2.10
CA ASN A 162 18.09 -11.14 1.26
C ASN A 162 17.74 -12.00 0.05
N HIS A 163 17.11 -13.16 0.28
CA HIS A 163 16.66 -14.03 -0.81
C HIS A 163 15.76 -13.31 -1.80
N ARG A 164 14.84 -12.49 -1.29
CA ARG A 164 13.94 -11.73 -2.16
C ARG A 164 14.69 -10.71 -3.02
N VAL A 165 15.75 -10.08 -2.51
CA VAL A 165 16.55 -9.15 -3.33
C VAL A 165 17.26 -9.92 -4.45
N ASP A 166 17.76 -11.11 -4.16
CA ASP A 166 18.35 -11.99 -5.17
C ASP A 166 17.31 -12.34 -6.26
N ASP A 167 16.11 -12.77 -5.85
CA ASP A 167 14.99 -13.05 -6.77
C ASP A 167 14.64 -11.83 -7.64
N MET A 168 14.68 -10.62 -7.06
CA MET A 168 14.42 -9.37 -7.79
C MET A 168 15.51 -9.09 -8.83
N VAL A 169 16.78 -9.32 -8.49
CA VAL A 169 17.92 -9.19 -9.42
C VAL A 169 17.75 -10.16 -10.59
N ASP A 170 17.44 -11.41 -10.30
CA ASP A 170 17.20 -12.46 -11.30
C ASP A 170 15.99 -12.14 -12.19
N ALA A 171 14.94 -11.53 -11.63
CA ALA A 171 13.78 -11.05 -12.38
C ALA A 171 14.09 -9.84 -13.29
N GLY A 172 15.27 -9.21 -13.16
CA GLY A 172 15.70 -8.11 -14.01
C GLY A 172 15.65 -6.72 -13.37
N LEU A 173 15.65 -6.62 -12.02
CA LEU A 173 15.71 -5.35 -11.27
C LEU A 173 16.73 -4.36 -11.85
N VAL A 174 17.96 -4.83 -12.11
CA VAL A 174 19.06 -3.98 -12.58
C VAL A 174 18.75 -3.38 -13.96
N LYS A 175 18.14 -4.17 -14.84
CA LYS A 175 17.73 -3.71 -16.16
C LYS A 175 16.61 -2.68 -16.05
N GLU A 176 15.59 -2.96 -15.23
CA GLU A 176 14.47 -2.05 -15.00
C GLU A 176 14.94 -0.68 -14.49
N LEU A 177 15.87 -0.66 -13.53
CA LEU A 177 16.45 0.57 -13.01
C LEU A 177 17.28 1.32 -14.06
N LYS A 178 18.05 0.61 -14.88
CA LYS A 178 18.82 1.20 -15.96
C LYS A 178 17.91 1.88 -16.98
N ASP A 179 16.86 1.19 -17.42
CA ASP A 179 15.91 1.72 -18.39
C ASP A 179 15.19 2.96 -17.84
N TYR A 180 14.82 2.93 -16.55
CA TYR A 180 14.24 4.09 -15.86
C TYR A 180 15.20 5.29 -15.80
N PHE A 181 16.46 5.06 -15.49
CA PHE A 181 17.49 6.11 -15.43
C PHE A 181 17.75 6.73 -16.81
N ASP A 182 17.88 5.89 -17.84
CA ASP A 182 18.10 6.31 -19.22
C ASP A 182 16.92 7.14 -19.73
N ALA A 183 15.68 6.74 -19.41
CA ALA A 183 14.48 7.53 -19.72
C ALA A 183 14.45 8.88 -18.99
N SER A 184 14.77 8.88 -17.69
CA SER A 184 14.77 10.10 -16.86
C SER A 184 15.81 11.12 -17.31
N SER A 185 16.99 10.65 -17.74
CA SER A 185 18.06 11.52 -18.25
C SER A 185 17.69 12.21 -19.57
N LYS A 186 16.92 11.54 -20.45
CA LYS A 186 16.39 12.12 -21.69
C LYS A 186 15.30 13.17 -21.45
N LEU A 187 14.60 13.10 -20.32
CA LEU A 187 13.57 14.06 -19.90
C LEU A 187 14.14 15.31 -19.20
N GLY A 188 15.47 15.50 -19.18
CA GLY A 188 16.10 16.68 -18.60
C GLY A 188 16.28 16.63 -17.08
N TRP A 189 16.27 15.44 -16.47
CA TRP A 189 16.69 15.27 -15.08
C TRP A 189 18.18 15.58 -14.96
N ALA A 190 18.52 16.72 -14.34
CA ALA A 190 19.91 17.11 -14.10
C ALA A 190 20.63 16.01 -13.32
N ARG A 191 21.81 15.61 -13.80
CA ARG A 191 22.69 14.67 -13.09
C ARG A 191 22.93 15.22 -11.68
N PRO A 192 22.67 14.47 -10.60
CA PRO A 192 23.22 14.82 -9.30
C PRO A 192 24.74 14.80 -9.45
N THR A 193 25.37 15.96 -9.40
CA THR A 193 26.82 16.06 -9.34
C THR A 193 27.25 15.41 -8.04
N VAL A 194 27.88 14.24 -8.12
CA VAL A 194 28.61 13.68 -6.99
C VAL A 194 29.82 14.58 -6.77
N SER A 195 29.71 15.51 -5.82
CA SER A 195 30.89 16.18 -5.27
C SER A 195 31.73 15.11 -4.58
N LYS A 196 32.85 14.72 -5.19
CA LYS A 196 33.89 13.98 -4.48
C LYS A 196 34.41 14.89 -3.36
N SER A 197 34.12 14.54 -2.12
CA SER A 197 34.88 14.97 -0.94
C SER A 197 36.10 14.07 -0.78
#